data_AF-A0A7C9DLR7-F1
#
_entry.id   AF-A0A7C9DLR7-F1
#
_cell.length_a   1.000
_cell.length_b   1.000
_cell.length_c   1.000
_cell.angle_alpha   90.00
_cell.angle_beta   90.00
_cell.angle_gamma   90.00
#
_symmetry.space_group_name_H-M   'P 1'
#
loop_
_entity.id
_entity.type
_entity.pdbx_description
1 polymer ?
#
loop_
_entity_poly.entity_id
_entity_poly.type
_entity_poly.pdbx_seq_one_letter_code
_entity_poly.pdbx_strand_id
1 'polypeptide(L)'
;FFQDPKKDEFGEIISCKIHDLMHDVAQEVAGKEVCTTTNFTESSVDNKTRHVSSLLPVFCTPLNSDFQFPKTKIRTFLCTGRSMNVDMLLRNWKCLRALDLSRCGVNSLPSELV
;
A
#
# COMPACT_ATOMS: atom_id res chain seq x y z
N PHE A 1 19.42 -0.59 15.71
CA PHE A 1 18.52 0.00 14.70
C PHE A 1 17.08 -0.07 15.18
N PHE A 2 16.56 -1.28 15.36
CA PHE A 2 15.28 -1.51 16.03
C PHE A 2 15.47 -1.59 17.55
N GLN A 3 14.51 -1.05 18.30
CA GLN A 3 14.46 -0.98 19.77
C GLN A 3 13.14 -1.57 20.28
N ASP A 4 13.10 -1.95 21.55
CA ASP A 4 11.90 -2.43 22.25
C ASP A 4 11.08 -3.50 21.48
N PRO A 5 11.67 -4.66 21.13
CA PRO A 5 10.92 -5.72 20.47
C PRO A 5 9.83 -6.23 21.42
N LYS A 6 8.58 -6.21 20.95
CA LYS A 6 7.47 -6.89 21.61
C LYS A 6 7.32 -8.27 21.01
N LYS A 7 7.20 -9.26 21.89
CA LYS A 7 7.01 -10.66 21.52
C LYS A 7 5.59 -11.12 21.86
N ASP A 8 5.06 -12.06 21.09
CA ASP A 8 3.82 -12.75 21.43
C ASP A 8 4.06 -13.86 22.48
N GLU A 9 3.01 -14.64 22.77
CA GLU A 9 3.04 -15.76 23.71
C GLU A 9 3.94 -16.93 23.26
N PHE A 10 4.28 -16.99 21.97
CA PHE A 10 5.18 -17.98 21.37
C PHE A 10 6.62 -17.48 21.29
N GLY A 11 6.88 -16.22 21.64
CA GLY A 11 8.21 -15.61 21.62
C GLY A 11 8.59 -14.96 20.28
N GLU A 12 7.67 -14.91 19.32
CA GLU A 12 7.87 -14.29 18.00
C GLU A 12 7.75 -12.77 18.08
N ILE A 13 8.63 -12.05 17.37
CA ILE A 13 8.62 -10.58 17.39
C ILE A 13 7.46 -10.07 16.54
N ILE A 14 6.49 -9.43 17.20
CA ILE A 14 5.28 -8.88 16.55
C ILE A 14 5.38 -7.38 16.27
N SER A 15 6.25 -6.66 16.97
CA SER A 15 6.52 -5.23 16.71
C SER A 15 7.83 -4.79 17.34
N CYS A 16 8.37 -3.68 16.85
CA CYS A 16 9.51 -2.99 17.42
C CYS A 16 9.40 -1.49 17.14
N LYS A 17 10.18 -0.69 17.86
CA LYS A 17 10.36 0.75 17.59
C LYS A 17 11.54 0.96 16.64
N ILE A 18 11.44 1.98 15.80
CA ILE A 18 12.58 2.52 15.05
C ILE A 18 13.05 3.76 15.81
N HIS A 19 14.37 3.95 15.90
CA HIS A 19 14.93 5.15 16.49
C HIS A 19 14.61 6.37 15.62
N ASP A 20 14.25 7.51 16.22
CA ASP A 20 13.83 8.73 15.50
C ASP A 20 14.83 9.14 14.39
N LEU A 21 16.13 9.13 14.68
CA LEU A 21 17.18 9.36 13.66
C LEU A 21 17.06 8.42 12.44
N MET A 22 16.81 7.13 12.64
CA MET A 22 16.67 6.20 11.53
C MET A 22 15.34 6.36 10.81
N HIS A 23 14.29 6.80 11.52
CA HIS A 23 13.03 7.19 10.92
C HIS A 23 13.21 8.40 9.99
N ASP A 24 13.93 9.43 10.45
CA ASP A 24 14.17 10.64 9.66
C ASP A 24 15.02 10.35 8.43
N VAL A 25 16.08 9.55 8.57
CA VAL A 25 16.89 9.07 7.44
C VAL A 25 16.03 8.27 6.46
N ALA A 26 15.14 7.39 6.95
CA ALA A 26 14.27 6.61 6.08
C ALA A 26 13.28 7.52 5.32
N GLN A 27 12.73 8.55 5.97
CA GLN A 27 11.87 9.53 5.30
C GLN A 27 12.62 10.33 4.23
N GLU A 28 13.84 10.79 4.54
CA GLU A 28 14.68 11.54 3.60
C GLU A 28 15.03 10.70 2.37
N VAL A 29 15.46 9.45 2.58
CA VAL A 29 15.84 8.52 1.50
C VAL A 29 14.62 8.10 0.67
N ALA A 30 13.47 7.84 1.31
CA ALA A 30 12.24 7.51 0.60
C ALA A 30 11.75 8.67 -0.29
N GLY A 31 11.97 9.91 0.15
CA GLY A 31 11.62 11.12 -0.58
C GLY A 31 10.15 11.11 -1.04
N LYS A 32 9.93 11.21 -2.35
CA LYS A 32 8.59 11.19 -2.98
C LYS A 32 8.24 9.83 -3.59
N GLU A 33 9.03 8.79 -3.33
CA GLU A 33 8.77 7.46 -3.89
C GLU A 33 7.75 6.66 -3.08
N VAL A 34 7.52 7.02 -1.82
CA VAL A 34 6.56 6.34 -0.92
C VAL A 34 5.39 7.27 -0.63
N CYS A 35 4.16 6.76 -0.78
CA CYS A 35 2.93 7.47 -0.47
C CYS A 35 2.02 6.60 0.40
N THR A 36 1.53 7.17 1.49
CA THR A 36 0.43 6.59 2.26
C THR A 36 -0.80 7.44 2.03
N THR A 37 -1.88 6.83 1.54
CA THR A 37 -3.11 7.56 1.22
C THR A 37 -4.35 6.84 1.71
N THR A 38 -5.37 7.61 2.07
CA THR A 38 -6.71 7.14 2.36
C THR A 38 -7.62 7.15 1.13
N ASN A 39 -7.24 7.88 0.07
CA ASN A 39 -8.02 8.05 -1.16
C ASN A 39 -7.10 8.06 -2.40
N PHE A 40 -7.56 7.56 -3.55
CA PHE A 40 -6.75 7.45 -4.77
C PHE A 40 -7.05 8.48 -5.85
N THR A 41 -7.32 9.75 -5.52
CA THR A 41 -7.62 10.75 -6.56
C THR A 41 -6.41 11.05 -7.44
N GLU A 42 -6.59 11.55 -8.67
CA GLU A 42 -5.47 11.94 -9.56
C GLU A 42 -4.46 12.89 -8.90
N SER A 43 -4.92 13.72 -7.96
CA SER A 43 -4.07 14.64 -7.19
C SER A 43 -3.33 13.99 -6.01
N SER A 44 -3.65 12.75 -5.65
CA SER A 44 -3.14 12.11 -4.42
C SER A 44 -1.81 11.37 -4.60
N VAL A 45 -1.43 11.01 -5.84
CA VAL A 45 -0.23 10.20 -6.13
C VAL A 45 0.71 10.96 -7.08
N ASP A 46 1.87 11.37 -6.58
CA ASP A 46 2.92 12.04 -7.38
C ASP A 46 3.48 11.07 -8.44
N ASN A 47 3.85 11.59 -9.62
CA ASN A 47 4.47 10.80 -10.70
C ASN A 47 5.79 10.11 -10.31
N LYS A 48 6.45 10.54 -9.22
CA LYS A 48 7.63 9.90 -8.63
C LYS A 48 7.28 8.75 -7.69
N THR A 49 6.03 8.64 -7.24
CA THR A 49 5.57 7.56 -6.37
C THR A 49 5.81 6.20 -7.03
N ARG A 50 6.39 5.28 -6.26
CA ARG A 50 6.65 3.88 -6.64
C ARG A 50 6.02 2.91 -5.65
N HIS A 51 5.85 3.32 -4.40
CA HIS A 51 5.34 2.48 -3.33
C HIS A 51 4.15 3.16 -2.68
N VAL A 52 3.03 2.43 -2.62
CA VAL A 52 1.77 2.95 -2.13
C VAL A 52 1.26 2.07 -1.01
N SER A 53 0.90 2.71 0.10
CA SER A 53 0.14 2.13 1.19
C SER A 53 -1.26 2.75 1.20
N SER A 54 -2.29 1.91 1.23
CA SER A 54 -3.68 2.36 1.27
C SER A 54 -4.31 2.05 2.61
N LEU A 55 -4.74 3.10 3.32
CA LEU A 55 -5.52 3.05 4.56
C LEU A 55 -6.99 3.35 4.24
N LEU A 56 -7.62 2.55 3.37
CA LEU A 56 -9.03 2.75 3.04
C LEU A 56 -9.93 2.43 4.25
N PRO A 57 -10.82 3.37 4.67
CA PRO A 57 -11.90 3.06 5.59
C PRO A 57 -12.84 1.99 4.99
N VAL A 58 -13.45 1.20 5.86
CA VAL A 58 -14.36 0.06 5.56
C VAL A 58 -15.55 0.41 4.63
N PHE A 59 -15.81 1.69 4.37
CA PHE A 59 -17.02 2.20 3.68
C PHE A 59 -16.72 3.12 2.50
N CYS A 60 -15.57 3.02 1.85
CA CYS A 60 -15.42 3.68 0.55
C CYS A 60 -16.26 2.92 -0.49
N THR A 61 -17.33 3.59 -0.91
CA THR A 61 -18.29 3.23 -1.96
C THR A 61 -17.59 2.74 -3.24
N PRO A 62 -18.31 2.03 -4.15
CA PRO A 62 -17.71 1.59 -5.40
C PRO A 62 -17.07 2.81 -6.03
N LEU A 63 -15.76 2.72 -6.31
CA LEU A 63 -15.08 3.72 -7.12
C LEU A 63 -16.01 3.95 -8.32
N ASN A 64 -16.65 5.12 -8.38
CA ASN A 64 -17.53 5.46 -9.49
C ASN A 64 -16.77 5.12 -10.77
N SER A 65 -17.45 4.58 -11.79
CA SER A 65 -16.86 4.02 -13.02
C SER A 65 -15.86 4.95 -13.74
N ASP A 66 -15.87 6.23 -13.41
CA ASP A 66 -15.02 7.27 -13.99
C ASP A 66 -13.69 7.46 -13.23
N PHE A 67 -13.47 6.72 -12.15
CA PHE A 67 -12.26 6.83 -11.35
C PHE A 67 -11.11 6.05 -11.99
N GLN A 68 -10.40 6.71 -12.89
CA GLN A 68 -9.24 6.12 -13.53
C GLN A 68 -8.01 6.32 -12.64
N PHE A 69 -7.41 5.22 -12.17
CA PHE A 69 -6.11 5.31 -11.52
C PHE A 69 -5.11 5.92 -12.51
N PRO A 70 -4.33 6.93 -12.09
CA PRO A 70 -3.33 7.50 -12.97
C PRO A 70 -2.36 6.39 -13.41
N LYS A 71 -2.01 6.37 -14.71
CA LYS A 71 -1.00 5.47 -15.27
C LYS A 71 0.34 5.78 -14.59
N THR A 72 0.61 5.05 -13.53
CA THR A 72 1.70 5.31 -12.61
C THR A 72 2.69 4.16 -12.68
N LYS A 73 3.96 4.47 -12.39
CA LYS A 73 5.03 3.46 -12.33
C LYS A 73 5.08 2.80 -10.95
N ILE A 74 3.92 2.51 -10.37
CA ILE A 74 3.82 1.82 -9.07
C ILE A 74 4.48 0.45 -9.20
N ARG A 75 5.30 0.15 -8.21
CA ARG A 75 6.06 -1.10 -8.04
C ARG A 75 5.56 -1.89 -6.84
N THR A 76 5.04 -1.23 -5.82
CA THR A 76 4.50 -1.89 -4.63
C THR A 76 3.17 -1.28 -4.22
N PHE A 77 2.21 -2.14 -3.92
CA PHE A 77 0.95 -1.74 -3.32
C PHE A 77 0.64 -2.58 -2.07
N LEU A 78 0.34 -1.89 -0.96
CA LEU A 78 -0.03 -2.50 0.31
C LEU A 78 -1.47 -2.11 0.70
N CYS A 79 -2.36 -3.10 0.74
CA CYS A 79 -3.74 -2.96 1.21
C CYS A 79 -3.78 -3.08 2.74
N THR A 80 -3.88 -1.97 3.45
CA THR A 80 -4.04 -1.97 4.91
C THR A 80 -5.48 -1.77 5.38
N GLY A 81 -6.38 -1.37 4.47
CA GLY A 81 -7.84 -1.24 4.65
C GLY A 81 -8.65 -2.47 4.26
N ARG A 82 -9.97 -2.46 4.48
CA ARG A 82 -10.90 -3.54 4.09
C ARG A 82 -11.68 -3.16 2.83
N SER A 83 -11.70 -4.07 1.86
CA SER A 83 -12.44 -4.01 0.58
C SER A 83 -11.91 -2.97 -0.42
N MET A 84 -11.45 -3.45 -1.58
CA MET A 84 -11.15 -2.61 -2.74
C MET A 84 -11.42 -3.40 -4.04
N ASN A 85 -11.76 -2.71 -5.12
CA ASN A 85 -11.87 -3.33 -6.44
C ASN A 85 -10.46 -3.52 -7.02
N VAL A 86 -9.91 -4.71 -6.84
CA VAL A 86 -8.54 -5.07 -7.24
C VAL A 86 -8.37 -5.07 -8.77
N ASP A 87 -9.39 -5.48 -9.52
CA ASP A 87 -9.31 -5.59 -10.99
C ASP A 87 -9.06 -4.24 -11.66
N MET A 88 -9.69 -3.17 -11.15
CA MET A 88 -9.52 -1.82 -11.68
C MET A 88 -8.13 -1.24 -11.38
N LEU A 89 -7.55 -1.58 -10.22
CA LEU A 89 -6.20 -1.19 -9.82
C LEU A 89 -5.15 -1.84 -10.74
N LEU A 90 -5.26 -3.16 -10.93
CA LEU A 90 -4.26 -3.95 -11.66
C LEU A 90 -4.17 -3.58 -13.14
N ARG A 91 -5.29 -3.22 -13.78
CA ARG A 91 -5.29 -2.77 -15.18
C ARG A 91 -4.36 -1.58 -15.45
N ASN A 92 -4.11 -0.73 -14.45
CA ASN A 92 -3.37 0.51 -14.61
C ASN A 92 -1.89 0.42 -14.15
N TRP A 93 -1.49 -0.63 -13.43
CA TRP A 93 -0.17 -0.74 -12.81
C TRP A 93 0.72 -1.82 -13.46
N LYS A 94 1.19 -1.53 -14.67
CA LYS A 94 2.07 -2.44 -15.44
C LYS A 94 3.47 -2.64 -14.86
N CYS A 95 3.89 -1.83 -13.88
CA CYS A 95 5.22 -1.90 -13.27
C CYS A 95 5.21 -2.58 -11.89
N LEU A 96 4.08 -3.15 -11.47
CA LEU A 96 3.91 -3.75 -10.16
C LEU A 96 4.83 -4.97 -10.00
N ARG A 97 5.48 -5.06 -8.84
CA ARG A 97 6.43 -6.13 -8.46
C ARG A 97 6.05 -6.80 -7.15
N ALA A 98 5.35 -6.09 -6.26
CA ALA A 98 4.88 -6.61 -4.99
C ALA A 98 3.45 -6.10 -4.73
N LEU A 99 2.57 -7.01 -4.30
CA LEU A 99 1.17 -6.74 -4.07
C LEU A 99 0.73 -7.45 -2.79
N ASP A 100 0.20 -6.70 -1.83
CA ASP A 100 -0.44 -7.25 -0.63
C ASP A 100 -1.95 -6.99 -0.69
N LEU A 101 -2.72 -8.09 -0.73
CA LEU A 101 -4.19 -8.12 -0.72
C LEU A 101 -4.76 -8.78 0.54
N SER A 102 -3.92 -9.12 1.52
CA SER A 102 -4.28 -9.96 2.68
C SER A 102 -5.47 -9.43 3.47
N ARG A 103 -5.70 -8.11 3.44
CA ARG A 103 -6.80 -7.44 4.16
C ARG A 103 -8.02 -7.10 3.31
N CYS A 104 -7.99 -7.35 2.01
CA CYS A 104 -9.07 -6.95 1.12
C CYS A 104 -10.14 -8.04 0.92
N GLY A 105 -10.08 -9.17 1.65
CA GLY A 105 -11.12 -10.22 1.63
C GLY A 105 -11.24 -10.93 0.28
N VAL A 106 -10.13 -11.01 -0.46
CA VAL A 106 -10.09 -11.61 -1.80
C VAL A 106 -10.14 -13.12 -1.68
N ASN A 107 -11.21 -13.74 -2.17
CA ASN A 107 -11.39 -15.19 -2.14
C ASN A 107 -10.68 -15.91 -3.31
N SER A 108 -10.34 -15.18 -4.36
CA SER A 108 -9.68 -15.70 -5.57
C SER A 108 -8.87 -14.61 -6.24
N LEU A 109 -7.68 -14.93 -6.72
CA LEU A 109 -6.86 -13.99 -7.50
C LEU A 109 -7.53 -13.70 -8.86
N PRO A 110 -7.50 -12.44 -9.33
CA PRO A 110 -7.90 -12.09 -10.68
C PRO A 110 -7.09 -12.88 -11.71
N SER A 111 -7.73 -13.27 -12.83
CA SER A 111 -7.07 -14.02 -13.91
C SER A 111 -5.91 -13.28 -14.57
N GLU A 112 -5.83 -11.95 -14.43
CA GLU A 112 -4.74 -11.14 -14.97
C GLU A 112 -3.41 -11.27 -14.19
N LEU A 113 -3.42 -11.99 -13.05
CA LEU A 113 -2.24 -12.24 -12.21
C LEU A 113 -1.77 -13.71 -12.22
N VAL A 114 -2.51 -14.61 -12.87
CA VAL A 114 -2.23 -16.06 -12.98
C VAL A 114 -1.84 -16.39 -14.41
#